data_AF-A0A7L3MUD3-F1
#
_entry.id   AF-A0A7L3MUD3-F1
#
_cell.length_a   1.000
_cell.length_b   1.000
_cell.length_c   1.000
_cell.angle_alpha   90.00
_cell.angle_beta   90.00
_cell.angle_gamma   90.00
#
_symmetry.space_group_name_H-M   'P 1'
#
loop_
_entity.id
_entity.type
_entity.pdbx_description
1 polymer ?
#
loop_
_entity_poly.entity_id
_entity_poly.type
_entity_poly.pdbx_seq_one_letter_code
_entity_poly.pdbx_strand_id
1 'polypeptide(L)'
;RLWGDHGQEALESAHVCLINATATGTEILKNLVLPGIGSFTIVDGNQVSGEDVGNNFFLQKNHIGQNRAQSATELLQELNNDVSGNFVEESPEKLLENDPSFFSRFNLVVATQLPESTLLRLAELLWNSNIPLLVCRTYGLVGYMRVIIKEHTVVESHPDNTLEDLRLDKPFPELREHIQSYDLDHMDKKDHSHTPWIVIVAKYLTKWFNEKSDQLPKSYKEKEAFRELIRQGILKNENGIPEDEENFEEAIKNVNTALNTTEIPRCIEEIFNDDCCINLTEQSPSFWILARAVKEFVANEGQGSLPVRGTIPDMIADSNKFIKLQNVYREKAKKDIAAVGNHAAKLLQTLGKAPESISERELKLLCSNSAFLRVIRCRSLSEEYGLNTFNKDEINSQMQVVFIILQILQFKHVGNFLSLLYWEVLKGIFLLLGVLSGASQIVPAYNDQLPSALFLSLIGAAAQEVIKVITGQFVIFNNTYIYSGVSQTSATFQL
;
A
#
# COMPACT_ATOMS: atom_id res chain seq x y z
N ARG A 1 -6.06 -15.88 0.63
CA ARG A 1 -7.25 -15.04 0.96
C ARG A 1 -6.95 -13.54 0.99
N LEU A 2 -5.70 -13.09 1.24
CA LEU A 2 -5.37 -11.66 1.31
C LEU A 2 -5.07 -11.05 -0.07
N TRP A 3 -4.15 -11.64 -0.84
CA TRP A 3 -3.73 -11.12 -2.15
C TRP A 3 -4.25 -11.91 -3.37
N GLY A 4 -5.15 -12.87 -3.12
CA GLY A 4 -5.75 -13.73 -4.16
C GLY A 4 -4.74 -14.62 -4.90
N ASP A 5 -5.24 -15.32 -5.92
CA ASP A 5 -4.43 -16.26 -6.70
C ASP A 5 -3.41 -15.54 -7.58
N HIS A 6 -3.73 -14.36 -8.12
CA HIS A 6 -2.76 -13.57 -8.91
C HIS A 6 -1.66 -12.94 -8.07
N GLY A 7 -1.96 -12.51 -6.85
CA GLY A 7 -0.90 -12.06 -5.94
C GLY A 7 0.03 -13.21 -5.58
N GLN A 8 -0.51 -14.42 -5.42
CA GLN A 8 0.28 -15.61 -5.18
C GLN A 8 1.14 -15.98 -6.40
N GLU A 9 0.58 -15.95 -7.61
CA GLU A 9 1.31 -16.17 -8.86
C GLU A 9 2.46 -15.18 -9.05
N ALA A 10 2.24 -13.89 -8.74
CA ALA A 10 3.28 -12.87 -8.77
C ALA A 10 4.41 -13.17 -7.76
N LEU A 11 4.05 -13.65 -6.57
CA LEU A 11 5.01 -14.03 -5.53
C LEU A 11 5.84 -15.26 -5.94
N GLU A 12 5.18 -16.30 -6.45
CA GLU A 12 5.80 -17.55 -6.93
C GLU A 12 6.66 -17.35 -8.18
N SER A 13 6.44 -16.26 -8.93
CA SER A 13 7.25 -15.91 -10.11
C SER A 13 8.44 -15.01 -9.79
N ALA A 14 8.52 -14.47 -8.57
CA ALA A 14 9.51 -13.47 -8.21
C ALA A 14 10.83 -14.07 -7.69
N HIS A 15 11.93 -13.37 -8.01
CA HIS A 15 13.29 -13.67 -7.56
C HIS A 15 13.85 -12.49 -6.76
N VAL A 16 14.08 -12.71 -5.45
CA VAL A 16 14.60 -11.69 -4.53
C VAL A 16 16.08 -11.92 -4.21
N CYS A 17 16.88 -10.86 -4.23
CA CYS A 17 18.26 -10.90 -3.73
C CYS A 17 18.32 -10.38 -2.29
N LEU A 18 18.92 -11.14 -1.38
CA LEU A 18 19.26 -10.69 -0.04
C LEU A 18 20.76 -10.42 0.04
N ILE A 19 21.16 -9.22 0.48
CA ILE A 19 22.54 -8.90 0.81
C ILE A 19 22.76 -9.00 2.32
N ASN A 20 23.77 -9.79 2.68
CA ASN A 20 24.16 -10.20 4.03
C ASN A 20 23.11 -11.05 4.76
N ALA A 21 23.45 -12.29 5.10
CA ALA A 21 22.64 -13.21 5.90
C ALA A 21 22.85 -13.00 7.41
N THR A 22 22.70 -11.75 7.86
CA THR A 22 22.60 -11.44 9.29
C THR A 22 21.23 -11.85 9.84
N ALA A 23 21.03 -11.81 11.16
CA ALA A 23 19.72 -12.11 11.77
C ALA A 23 18.57 -11.30 11.13
N THR A 24 18.80 -10.02 10.80
CA THR A 24 17.82 -9.18 10.10
C THR A 24 17.48 -9.75 8.72
N GLY A 25 18.50 -10.12 7.94
CA GLY A 25 18.32 -10.61 6.59
C GLY A 25 17.61 -11.96 6.53
N THR A 26 18.05 -12.93 7.33
CA THR A 26 17.47 -14.28 7.35
C THR A 26 16.03 -14.27 7.86
N GLU A 27 15.70 -13.42 8.81
CA GLU A 27 14.32 -13.27 9.30
C GLU A 27 13.40 -12.60 8.27
N ILE A 28 13.89 -11.62 7.49
CA ILE A 28 13.12 -11.05 6.37
C ILE A 28 12.85 -12.17 5.35
N LEU A 29 13.90 -12.91 5.01
CA LEU A 29 13.83 -13.96 4.00
C LEU A 29 12.93 -15.12 4.43
N LYS A 30 12.94 -15.52 5.70
CA LYS A 30 11.97 -16.47 6.28
C LYS A 30 10.54 -16.05 5.97
N ASN A 31 10.21 -14.78 6.17
CA ASN A 31 8.87 -14.24 5.92
C ASN A 31 8.54 -14.07 4.43
N LEU A 32 9.49 -14.33 3.52
CA LEU A 32 9.26 -14.44 2.07
C LEU A 32 9.21 -15.90 1.60
N VAL A 33 10.01 -16.78 2.20
CA VAL A 33 10.03 -18.22 1.90
C VAL A 33 8.74 -18.91 2.36
N LEU A 34 8.28 -18.62 3.58
CA LEU A 34 7.05 -19.20 4.13
C LEU A 34 5.80 -18.96 3.26
N PRO A 35 5.53 -17.74 2.74
CA PRO A 35 4.41 -17.52 1.82
C PRO A 35 4.66 -17.99 0.37
N GLY A 36 5.85 -18.50 0.05
CA GLY A 36 6.15 -19.10 -1.26
C GLY A 36 6.67 -18.10 -2.31
N ILE A 37 7.67 -17.28 -1.96
CA ILE A 37 8.45 -16.57 -2.98
C ILE A 37 9.07 -17.58 -3.96
N GLY A 38 9.03 -17.31 -5.27
CA GLY A 38 9.55 -18.26 -6.27
C GLY A 38 10.99 -18.68 -6.05
N SER A 39 11.87 -17.69 -5.91
CA SER A 39 13.28 -17.94 -5.64
C SER A 39 13.95 -16.81 -4.87
N PHE A 40 15.06 -17.14 -4.24
CA PHE A 40 15.93 -16.16 -3.61
C PHE A 40 17.41 -16.43 -3.88
N THR A 41 18.22 -15.38 -3.79
CA THR A 41 19.68 -15.50 -3.78
C THR A 41 20.28 -14.69 -2.64
N ILE A 42 21.10 -15.34 -1.80
CA ILE A 42 21.84 -14.67 -0.74
C ILE A 42 23.25 -14.30 -1.22
N VAL A 43 23.62 -13.03 -1.10
CA VAL A 43 24.98 -12.53 -1.35
C VAL A 43 25.63 -12.22 -0.01
N ASP A 44 26.61 -13.02 0.38
CA ASP A 44 27.40 -12.78 1.59
C ASP A 44 28.80 -13.40 1.50
N GLY A 45 29.83 -12.54 1.55
CA GLY A 45 31.22 -12.95 1.54
C GLY A 45 31.80 -13.25 2.93
N ASN A 46 31.02 -13.10 4.00
CA ASN A 46 31.50 -13.30 5.36
C ASN A 46 31.38 -14.75 5.82
N GLN A 47 32.20 -15.12 6.80
CA GLN A 47 32.10 -16.39 7.49
C GLN A 47 31.20 -16.28 8.72
N VAL A 48 30.56 -17.38 9.09
CA VAL A 48 29.75 -17.47 10.31
C VAL A 48 30.64 -17.33 11.54
N SER A 49 30.34 -16.34 12.38
CA SER A 49 30.97 -16.13 13.68
C SER A 49 30.16 -16.75 14.82
N GLY A 50 30.73 -16.77 16.03
CA GLY A 50 30.00 -17.19 17.22
C GLY A 50 28.83 -16.27 17.58
N GLU A 51 28.93 -14.97 17.29
CA GLU A 51 27.85 -14.00 17.49
C GLU A 51 26.68 -14.28 16.54
N ASP A 52 26.97 -14.56 15.27
CA ASP A 52 25.94 -14.89 14.28
C ASP A 52 25.11 -16.10 14.71
N VAL A 53 25.73 -17.14 15.27
CA VAL A 53 25.00 -18.32 15.80
C VAL A 53 24.19 -17.97 17.05
N GLY A 54 24.63 -16.99 17.83
CA GLY A 54 23.95 -16.57 19.05
C GLY A 54 22.63 -15.83 18.81
N ASN A 55 22.44 -15.26 17.62
CA ASN A 55 21.31 -14.39 17.32
C ASN A 55 20.54 -14.73 16.03
N ASN A 56 21.03 -15.67 15.21
CA ASN A 56 20.39 -16.04 13.95
C ASN A 56 19.86 -17.47 14.02
N PHE A 57 18.53 -17.62 13.88
CA PHE A 57 17.87 -18.93 13.89
C PHE A 57 18.32 -19.85 12.75
N PHE A 58 18.80 -19.25 11.65
CA PHE A 58 19.24 -19.95 10.45
C PHE A 58 20.76 -20.15 10.40
N LEU A 59 21.43 -20.14 11.56
CA LEU A 59 22.84 -20.50 11.69
C LEU A 59 23.04 -21.37 12.93
N GLN A 60 23.79 -22.46 12.79
CA GLN A 60 24.02 -23.43 13.85
C GLN A 60 25.49 -23.44 14.25
N LYS A 61 25.79 -24.01 15.42
CA LYS A 61 27.16 -24.03 15.99
C LYS A 61 28.18 -24.74 15.09
N ASN A 62 27.76 -25.75 14.33
CA ASN A 62 28.58 -26.46 13.34
C ASN A 62 28.89 -25.63 12.09
N HIS A 63 28.15 -24.53 11.83
CA HIS A 63 28.39 -23.63 10.71
C HIS A 63 29.50 -22.61 10.98
N ILE A 64 29.97 -22.46 12.23
CA ILE A 64 31.04 -21.51 12.59
C ILE A 64 32.27 -21.73 11.70
N GLY A 65 32.72 -20.68 11.01
CA GLY A 65 33.83 -20.69 10.06
C GLY A 65 33.45 -21.02 8.61
N GLN A 66 32.23 -21.49 8.34
CA GLN A 66 31.70 -21.70 6.99
C GLN A 66 31.18 -20.39 6.39
N ASN A 67 30.92 -20.35 5.08
CA ASN A 67 30.33 -19.18 4.43
C ASN A 67 28.89 -18.93 4.93
N ARG A 68 28.60 -17.69 5.31
CA ARG A 68 27.31 -17.33 5.91
C ARG A 68 26.15 -17.39 4.92
N ALA A 69 26.37 -17.07 3.64
CA ALA A 69 25.33 -17.17 2.60
C ALA A 69 24.93 -18.64 2.37
N GLN A 70 25.91 -19.52 2.25
CA GLN A 70 25.70 -20.95 2.09
C GLN A 70 24.91 -21.52 3.27
N SER A 71 25.43 -21.38 4.49
CA SER A 71 24.83 -22.00 5.68
C SER A 71 23.41 -21.49 5.97
N ALA A 72 23.13 -20.20 5.71
CA ALA A 72 21.79 -19.66 5.87
C ALA A 72 20.82 -20.17 4.79
N THR A 73 21.29 -20.32 3.55
CA THR A 73 20.46 -20.82 2.43
C THR A 73 20.00 -22.25 2.68
N GLU A 74 20.89 -23.11 3.18
CA GLU A 74 20.59 -24.51 3.51
C GLU A 74 19.40 -24.61 4.47
N LEU A 75 19.43 -23.86 5.59
CA LEU A 75 18.37 -23.90 6.60
C LEU A 75 17.10 -23.15 6.18
N LEU A 76 17.21 -22.07 5.40
CA LEU A 76 16.04 -21.35 4.89
C LEU A 76 15.26 -22.19 3.88
N GLN A 77 15.95 -23.00 3.08
CA GLN A 77 15.30 -23.86 2.08
C GLN A 77 14.45 -24.98 2.72
N GLU A 78 14.76 -25.39 3.95
CA GLU A 78 13.93 -26.36 4.70
C GLU A 78 12.52 -25.84 5.03
N LEU A 79 12.31 -24.51 5.00
CA LEU A 79 11.02 -23.91 5.34
C LEU A 79 9.94 -24.18 4.29
N ASN A 80 10.32 -24.27 3.02
CA ASN A 80 9.38 -24.45 1.92
C ASN A 80 10.08 -25.05 0.69
N ASN A 81 9.72 -26.29 0.35
CA ASN A 81 10.30 -27.02 -0.78
C ASN A 81 9.93 -26.45 -2.16
N ASP A 82 8.87 -25.62 -2.22
CA ASP A 82 8.44 -24.97 -3.46
C ASP A 82 9.31 -23.74 -3.80
N VAL A 83 10.20 -23.32 -2.88
CA VAL A 83 11.07 -22.15 -3.03
C VAL A 83 12.50 -22.54 -3.41
N SER A 84 13.02 -21.95 -4.48
CA SER A 84 14.40 -22.18 -4.91
C SER A 84 15.38 -21.21 -4.22
N GLY A 85 16.14 -21.71 -3.25
CA GLY A 85 17.24 -20.97 -2.62
C GLY A 85 18.57 -21.11 -3.37
N ASN A 86 19.30 -20.01 -3.50
CA ASN A 86 20.65 -19.96 -4.06
C ASN A 86 21.54 -19.02 -3.23
N PHE A 87 22.86 -19.10 -3.41
CA PHE A 87 23.80 -18.20 -2.73
C PHE A 87 25.02 -17.85 -3.59
N VAL A 88 25.69 -16.76 -3.21
CA VAL A 88 26.95 -16.30 -3.78
C VAL A 88 27.90 -15.95 -2.63
N GLU A 89 29.06 -16.60 -2.60
CA GLU A 89 30.10 -16.44 -1.56
C GLU A 89 31.02 -15.24 -1.82
N GLU A 90 30.47 -14.12 -2.29
CA GLU A 90 31.21 -12.90 -2.58
C GLU A 90 30.63 -11.71 -1.82
N SER A 91 31.49 -10.73 -1.55
CA SER A 91 31.01 -9.48 -0.96
C SER A 91 30.30 -8.63 -2.02
N PRO A 92 29.31 -7.81 -1.62
CA PRO A 92 28.62 -6.91 -2.55
C PRO A 92 29.57 -5.96 -3.28
N GLU A 93 30.66 -5.52 -2.63
CA GLU A 93 31.69 -4.66 -3.24
C GLU A 93 32.36 -5.34 -4.43
N LYS A 94 32.73 -6.63 -4.29
CA LYS A 94 33.34 -7.40 -5.38
C LYS A 94 32.39 -7.60 -6.55
N LEU A 95 31.11 -7.89 -6.28
CA LEU A 95 30.10 -8.00 -7.32
C LEU A 95 29.88 -6.67 -8.04
N LEU A 96 29.81 -5.56 -7.30
CA LEU A 96 29.71 -4.21 -7.87
C LEU A 96 30.93 -3.81 -8.71
N GLU A 97 32.08 -4.47 -8.54
CA GLU A 97 33.30 -4.22 -9.31
C GLU A 97 33.42 -5.15 -10.52
N ASN A 98 33.10 -6.43 -10.35
CA ASN A 98 33.36 -7.47 -11.33
C ASN A 98 32.16 -7.76 -12.25
N ASP A 99 30.94 -7.77 -11.70
CA ASP A 99 29.70 -8.03 -12.45
C ASP A 99 28.53 -7.19 -11.90
N PRO A 100 28.48 -5.88 -12.20
CA PRO A 100 27.39 -5.02 -11.75
C PRO A 100 26.03 -5.46 -12.31
N SER A 101 26.02 -6.11 -13.49
CA SER A 101 24.80 -6.61 -14.13
C SER A 101 24.17 -7.79 -13.38
N PHE A 102 24.91 -8.38 -12.43
CA PHE A 102 24.41 -9.43 -11.54
C PHE A 102 23.05 -9.08 -10.95
N PHE A 103 22.88 -7.83 -10.50
CA PHE A 103 21.67 -7.42 -9.80
C PHE A 103 20.45 -7.24 -10.72
N SER A 104 20.64 -7.12 -12.03
CA SER A 104 19.56 -6.93 -13.02
C SER A 104 18.64 -8.14 -13.17
N ARG A 105 19.00 -9.29 -12.60
CA ARG A 105 18.19 -10.52 -12.66
C ARG A 105 17.06 -10.57 -11.61
N PHE A 106 17.07 -9.68 -10.62
CA PHE A 106 16.14 -9.75 -9.48
C PHE A 106 14.97 -8.78 -9.64
N ASN A 107 13.80 -9.19 -9.16
CA ASN A 107 12.63 -8.31 -9.06
C ASN A 107 12.83 -7.23 -7.98
N LEU A 108 13.58 -7.55 -6.92
CA LEU A 108 13.86 -6.65 -5.81
C LEU A 108 15.15 -7.08 -5.11
N VAL A 109 15.93 -6.11 -4.62
CA VAL A 109 17.11 -6.32 -3.76
C VAL A 109 16.82 -5.85 -2.34
N VAL A 110 17.03 -6.72 -1.35
CA VAL A 110 16.99 -6.39 0.07
C VAL A 110 18.43 -6.27 0.59
N ALA A 111 18.82 -5.10 1.05
CA ALA A 111 20.15 -4.83 1.57
C ALA A 111 20.17 -4.68 3.08
N THR A 112 20.88 -5.58 3.79
CA THR A 112 20.99 -5.51 5.26
C THR A 112 22.39 -5.17 5.72
N GLN A 113 22.49 -4.35 6.78
CA GLN A 113 23.74 -4.02 7.48
C GLN A 113 24.90 -3.49 6.60
N LEU A 114 24.61 -2.98 5.38
CA LEU A 114 25.65 -2.51 4.46
C LEU A 114 26.35 -1.23 4.95
N PRO A 115 27.67 -1.08 4.70
CA PRO A 115 28.35 0.21 4.77
C PRO A 115 27.72 1.25 3.86
N GLU A 116 27.79 2.51 4.29
CA GLU A 116 27.26 3.64 3.52
C GLU A 116 27.91 3.73 2.13
N SER A 117 29.23 3.59 2.06
CA SER A 117 29.97 3.60 0.79
C SER A 117 29.46 2.55 -0.20
N THR A 118 29.30 1.30 0.24
CA THR A 118 28.78 0.21 -0.58
C THR A 118 27.30 0.42 -0.92
N LEU A 119 26.52 0.89 0.05
CA LEU A 119 25.09 1.12 -0.12
C LEU A 119 24.81 2.21 -1.16
N LEU A 120 25.55 3.32 -1.14
CA LEU A 120 25.39 4.41 -2.11
C LEU A 120 25.73 3.92 -3.53
N ARG A 121 26.82 3.16 -3.69
CA ARG A 121 27.20 2.54 -4.98
C ARG A 121 26.11 1.58 -5.49
N LEU A 122 25.59 0.73 -4.62
CA LEU A 122 24.51 -0.21 -4.95
C LEU A 122 23.22 0.54 -5.31
N ALA A 123 22.81 1.53 -4.51
CA ALA A 123 21.59 2.27 -4.73
C ALA A 123 21.60 3.02 -6.06
N GLU A 124 22.74 3.63 -6.43
CA GLU A 124 22.90 4.28 -7.74
C GLU A 124 22.76 3.30 -8.91
N LEU A 125 23.41 2.13 -8.82
CA LEU A 125 23.31 1.08 -9.82
C LEU A 125 21.86 0.61 -10.02
N LEU A 126 21.18 0.26 -8.93
CA LEU A 126 19.81 -0.26 -8.96
C LEU A 126 18.82 0.81 -9.42
N TRP A 127 19.01 2.07 -8.99
CA TRP A 127 18.22 3.20 -9.45
C TRP A 127 18.32 3.36 -10.96
N ASN A 128 19.54 3.37 -11.53
CA ASN A 128 19.74 3.49 -12.97
C ASN A 128 19.17 2.31 -13.76
N SER A 129 19.11 1.13 -13.14
CA SER A 129 18.55 -0.10 -13.72
C SER A 129 17.04 -0.27 -13.48
N ASN A 130 16.38 0.66 -12.78
CA ASN A 130 14.97 0.57 -12.36
C ASN A 130 14.64 -0.67 -11.51
N ILE A 131 15.58 -1.09 -10.65
CA ILE A 131 15.41 -2.23 -9.75
C ILE A 131 15.06 -1.73 -8.35
N PRO A 132 13.93 -2.16 -7.78
CA PRO A 132 13.56 -1.84 -6.40
C PRO A 132 14.64 -2.25 -5.39
N LEU A 133 14.96 -1.34 -4.47
CA LEU A 133 15.86 -1.58 -3.35
C LEU A 133 15.14 -1.31 -2.02
N LEU A 134 15.17 -2.29 -1.13
CA LEU A 134 14.80 -2.11 0.28
C LEU A 134 16.07 -2.21 1.14
N VAL A 135 16.42 -1.13 1.83
CA VAL A 135 17.51 -1.13 2.80
C VAL A 135 16.93 -1.38 4.18
N CYS A 136 17.51 -2.31 4.93
CA CYS A 136 17.16 -2.54 6.32
C CYS A 136 18.41 -2.47 7.19
N ARG A 137 18.31 -1.78 8.32
CA ARG A 137 19.36 -1.80 9.34
C ARG A 137 18.79 -1.99 10.74
N THR A 138 19.54 -2.72 11.55
CA THR A 138 19.24 -2.90 12.97
C THR A 138 20.45 -2.49 13.80
N TYR A 139 20.24 -1.58 14.75
CA TYR A 139 21.25 -1.07 15.67
C TYR A 139 20.70 -1.08 17.09
N GLY A 140 21.11 -2.06 17.90
CA GLY A 140 20.56 -2.27 19.23
C GLY A 140 19.03 -2.40 19.18
N LEU A 141 18.32 -1.43 19.78
CA LEU A 141 16.86 -1.37 19.79
C LEU A 141 16.26 -0.46 18.71
N VAL A 142 17.04 -0.04 17.71
CA VAL A 142 16.55 0.77 16.59
C VAL A 142 16.45 -0.06 15.32
N GLY A 143 15.30 0.05 14.66
CA GLY A 143 15.08 -0.44 13.32
C GLY A 143 15.01 0.70 12.31
N TYR A 144 15.69 0.53 11.17
CA TYR A 144 15.69 1.45 10.05
C TYR A 144 15.31 0.70 8.77
N MET A 145 14.41 1.27 7.99
CA MET A 145 14.02 0.78 6.68
C MET A 145 13.95 1.93 5.67
N ARG A 146 14.41 1.68 4.44
CA ARG A 146 14.38 2.66 3.35
C ARG A 146 13.99 1.98 2.05
N VAL A 147 12.85 2.38 1.46
CA VAL A 147 12.36 1.89 0.16
C VAL A 147 12.77 2.85 -0.95
N ILE A 148 13.51 2.36 -1.93
CA ILE A 148 14.02 3.15 -3.05
C ILE A 148 13.44 2.57 -4.34
N ILE A 149 12.38 3.23 -4.82
CA ILE A 149 11.68 2.89 -6.06
C ILE A 149 11.33 4.19 -6.78
N LYS A 150 11.74 4.33 -8.05
CA LYS A 150 11.45 5.52 -8.86
C LYS A 150 9.95 5.78 -8.97
N GLU A 151 9.21 4.74 -9.31
CA GLU A 151 7.77 4.77 -9.44
C GLU A 151 7.20 3.39 -9.14
N HIS A 152 6.22 3.33 -8.24
CA HIS A 152 5.44 2.15 -7.92
C HIS A 152 3.96 2.49 -8.08
N THR A 153 3.34 1.89 -9.09
CA THR A 153 1.91 2.09 -9.40
C THR A 153 1.11 0.92 -8.85
N VAL A 154 0.00 1.23 -8.17
CA VAL A 154 -0.82 0.24 -7.46
C VAL A 154 -2.27 0.41 -7.88
N VAL A 155 -2.87 -0.66 -8.39
CA VAL A 155 -4.29 -0.72 -8.73
C VAL A 155 -5.11 -1.21 -7.53
N GLU A 156 -4.72 -2.35 -6.94
CA GLU A 156 -5.39 -2.94 -5.78
C GLU A 156 -4.75 -2.45 -4.49
N SER A 157 -5.10 -1.23 -4.08
CA SER A 157 -4.53 -0.62 -2.87
C SER A 157 -5.13 -1.13 -1.55
N HIS A 158 -6.22 -1.91 -1.61
CA HIS A 158 -6.92 -2.51 -0.45
C HIS A 158 -7.17 -1.52 0.70
N PRO A 159 -7.92 -0.42 0.46
CA PRO A 159 -8.28 0.53 1.51
C PRO A 159 -9.12 -0.11 2.63
N ASP A 160 -8.72 0.11 3.89
CA ASP A 160 -9.39 -0.48 5.07
C ASP A 160 -10.86 -0.07 5.21
N ASN A 161 -11.17 1.19 4.94
CA ASN A 161 -12.51 1.75 5.00
C ASN A 161 -12.79 2.48 3.70
N THR A 162 -13.84 2.06 2.98
CA THR A 162 -14.26 2.75 1.76
C THR A 162 -15.68 3.22 1.89
N LEU A 163 -15.95 4.36 1.27
CA LEU A 163 -17.31 4.76 0.99
C LEU A 163 -17.82 3.94 -0.20
N GLU A 164 -19.08 3.53 -0.10
CA GLU A 164 -19.75 2.79 -1.16
C GLU A 164 -20.09 3.71 -2.34
N ASP A 165 -19.94 3.21 -3.56
CA ASP A 165 -20.25 3.94 -4.79
C ASP A 165 -21.74 3.82 -5.13
N LEU A 166 -22.59 4.36 -4.26
CA LEU A 166 -24.05 4.17 -4.35
C LEU A 166 -24.72 5.06 -5.40
N ARG A 167 -24.07 6.15 -5.85
CA ARG A 167 -24.60 7.08 -6.87
C ARG A 167 -25.98 7.66 -6.53
N LEU A 168 -26.33 7.80 -5.25
CA LEU A 168 -27.63 8.36 -4.86
C LEU A 168 -27.73 9.87 -5.09
N ASP A 169 -26.59 10.57 -5.08
CA ASP A 169 -26.48 11.98 -5.44
C ASP A 169 -26.52 12.21 -6.96
N LYS A 170 -25.98 11.28 -7.74
CA LYS A 170 -25.91 11.31 -9.20
C LYS A 170 -26.40 9.99 -9.81
N PRO A 171 -27.71 9.68 -9.69
CA PRO A 171 -28.23 8.39 -10.14
C PRO A 171 -28.19 8.29 -11.67
N PHE A 172 -27.54 7.23 -12.16
CA PHE A 172 -27.53 6.87 -13.57
C PHE A 172 -28.92 6.39 -14.04
N PRO A 173 -29.22 6.42 -15.36
CA PRO A 173 -30.58 6.21 -15.88
C PRO A 173 -31.25 4.93 -15.38
N GLU A 174 -30.54 3.80 -15.43
CA GLU A 174 -31.06 2.49 -15.03
C GLU A 174 -31.33 2.41 -13.52
N LEU A 175 -30.52 3.07 -12.69
CA LEU A 175 -30.76 3.17 -11.25
C LEU A 175 -32.01 4.00 -10.97
N ARG A 176 -32.18 5.12 -11.68
CA ARG A 176 -33.37 5.97 -11.55
C ARG A 176 -34.64 5.21 -11.93
N GLU A 177 -34.63 4.49 -13.05
CA GLU A 177 -35.73 3.64 -13.48
C GLU A 177 -36.04 2.56 -12.43
N HIS A 178 -34.99 1.89 -11.93
CA HIS A 178 -35.14 0.89 -10.87
C HIS A 178 -35.79 1.48 -9.61
N ILE A 179 -35.32 2.63 -9.13
CA ILE A 179 -35.91 3.31 -7.96
C ILE A 179 -37.36 3.70 -8.25
N GLN A 180 -37.67 4.22 -9.44
CA GLN A 180 -39.02 4.61 -9.82
C GLN A 180 -40.00 3.44 -9.83
N SER A 181 -39.54 2.22 -10.12
CA SER A 181 -40.40 1.04 -10.14
C SER A 181 -40.99 0.62 -8.78
N TYR A 182 -40.45 1.14 -7.66
CA TYR A 182 -40.99 0.88 -6.33
C TYR A 182 -42.09 1.89 -5.99
N ASP A 183 -43.20 1.44 -5.42
CA ASP A 183 -44.24 2.30 -4.84
C ASP A 183 -44.38 1.99 -3.35
N LEU A 184 -43.65 2.73 -2.50
CA LEU A 184 -43.62 2.47 -1.06
C LEU A 184 -44.98 2.69 -0.39
N ASP A 185 -45.82 3.56 -0.94
CA ASP A 185 -47.09 3.95 -0.33
C ASP A 185 -48.18 2.87 -0.51
N HIS A 186 -48.03 2.01 -1.53
CA HIS A 186 -49.03 1.00 -1.92
C HIS A 186 -48.52 -0.45 -1.82
N MET A 187 -47.35 -0.67 -1.22
CA MET A 187 -46.83 -2.01 -0.96
C MET A 187 -47.57 -2.71 0.17
N ASP A 188 -47.63 -4.04 0.11
CA ASP A 188 -48.04 -4.82 1.28
C ASP A 188 -46.98 -4.73 2.39
N LYS A 189 -47.37 -5.04 3.63
CA LYS A 189 -46.49 -4.93 4.80
C LYS A 189 -45.19 -5.73 4.64
N LYS A 190 -45.26 -6.92 4.03
CA LYS A 190 -44.10 -7.79 3.87
C LYS A 190 -43.13 -7.21 2.85
N ASP A 191 -43.65 -6.73 1.72
CA ASP A 191 -42.85 -6.15 0.67
C ASP A 191 -42.21 -4.83 1.11
N HIS A 192 -42.93 -4.03 1.90
CA HIS A 192 -42.43 -2.80 2.49
C HIS A 192 -41.24 -3.08 3.42
N SER A 193 -41.37 -4.02 4.36
CA SER A 193 -40.33 -4.35 5.34
C SER A 193 -39.12 -5.12 4.78
N HIS A 194 -39.21 -5.60 3.53
CA HIS A 194 -38.12 -6.29 2.83
C HIS A 194 -37.61 -5.49 1.62
N THR A 195 -37.85 -4.17 1.60
CA THR A 195 -37.30 -3.29 0.57
C THR A 195 -35.86 -2.87 0.91
N PRO A 196 -34.90 -2.97 -0.04
CA PRO A 196 -33.52 -2.53 0.16
C PRO A 196 -33.41 -1.10 0.71
N TRP A 197 -32.57 -0.90 1.73
CA TRP A 197 -32.43 0.42 2.36
C TRP A 197 -31.94 1.50 1.38
N ILE A 198 -31.15 1.13 0.36
CA ILE A 198 -30.71 2.05 -0.71
C ILE A 198 -31.93 2.62 -1.45
N VAL A 199 -32.94 1.78 -1.74
CA VAL A 199 -34.18 2.20 -2.41
C VAL A 199 -34.98 3.11 -1.49
N ILE A 200 -35.06 2.79 -0.20
CA ILE A 200 -35.71 3.64 0.82
C ILE A 200 -35.06 5.03 0.82
N VAL A 201 -33.75 5.10 1.02
CA VAL A 201 -33.02 6.38 1.02
C VAL A 201 -33.27 7.15 -0.26
N ALA A 202 -33.19 6.51 -1.43
CA ALA A 202 -33.40 7.17 -2.72
C ALA A 202 -34.82 7.73 -2.90
N LYS A 203 -35.85 6.99 -2.45
CA LYS A 203 -37.25 7.44 -2.48
C LYS A 203 -37.47 8.65 -1.59
N TYR A 204 -36.97 8.60 -0.36
CA TYR A 204 -37.06 9.74 0.54
C TYR A 204 -36.21 10.92 0.09
N LEU A 205 -35.10 10.69 -0.63
CA LEU A 205 -34.33 11.75 -1.27
C LEU A 205 -35.15 12.48 -2.33
N THR A 206 -35.89 11.74 -3.14
CA THR A 206 -36.82 12.31 -4.14
C THR A 206 -37.89 13.17 -3.44
N LYS A 207 -38.45 12.70 -2.33
CA LYS A 207 -39.41 13.46 -1.51
C LYS A 207 -38.77 14.72 -0.92
N TRP A 208 -37.55 14.61 -0.41
CA TRP A 208 -36.78 15.74 0.12
C TRP A 208 -36.55 16.83 -0.95
N PHE A 209 -36.18 16.42 -2.16
CA PHE A 209 -35.99 17.35 -3.29
C PHE A 209 -37.28 18.09 -3.66
N ASN A 210 -38.42 17.40 -3.62
CA ASN A 210 -39.70 18.01 -3.95
C ASN A 210 -40.26 18.94 -2.86
N GLU A 211 -40.03 18.62 -1.59
CA GLU A 211 -40.72 19.29 -0.46
C GLU A 211 -39.85 20.32 0.28
N LYS A 212 -38.53 20.15 0.28
CA LYS A 212 -37.65 20.90 1.20
C LYS A 212 -36.52 21.66 0.53
N SER A 213 -35.77 21.02 -0.37
CA SER A 213 -34.54 21.61 -0.91
C SER A 213 -34.06 20.86 -2.14
N ASP A 214 -33.60 21.59 -3.17
CA ASP A 214 -32.95 21.03 -4.35
C ASP A 214 -31.53 20.48 -4.08
N GLN A 215 -31.05 20.58 -2.84
CA GLN A 215 -29.73 20.09 -2.43
C GLN A 215 -29.83 18.93 -1.44
N LEU A 216 -28.84 18.05 -1.51
CA LEU A 216 -28.67 16.96 -0.55
C LEU A 216 -28.56 17.49 0.89
N PRO A 217 -29.06 16.74 1.88
CA PRO A 217 -28.80 17.01 3.29
C PRO A 217 -27.29 17.01 3.60
N LYS A 218 -26.73 18.19 3.90
CA LYS A 218 -25.29 18.37 4.17
C LYS A 218 -25.02 18.53 5.65
N SER A 219 -25.72 19.45 6.30
CA SER A 219 -25.50 19.75 7.71
C SER A 219 -26.05 18.64 8.61
N TYR A 220 -25.52 18.53 9.82
CA TYR A 220 -26.05 17.61 10.84
C TYR A 220 -27.56 17.78 11.02
N LYS A 221 -28.04 19.04 11.07
CA LYS A 221 -29.45 19.37 11.23
C LYS A 221 -30.30 18.90 10.04
N GLU A 222 -29.82 19.07 8.82
CA GLU A 222 -30.52 18.60 7.61
C GLU A 222 -30.54 17.07 7.55
N LYS A 223 -29.41 16.42 7.83
CA LYS A 223 -29.33 14.95 7.87
C LYS A 223 -30.27 14.37 8.93
N GLU A 224 -30.39 15.03 10.09
CA GLU A 224 -31.35 14.62 11.12
C GLU A 224 -32.80 14.83 10.68
N ALA A 225 -33.11 15.97 10.06
CA ALA A 225 -34.42 16.21 9.48
C ALA A 225 -34.77 15.22 8.35
N PHE A 226 -33.77 14.69 7.65
CA PHE A 226 -33.92 13.65 6.64
C PHE A 226 -34.14 12.27 7.27
N ARG A 227 -33.42 11.94 8.36
CA ARG A 227 -33.71 10.72 9.15
C ARG A 227 -35.13 10.70 9.67
N GLU A 228 -35.60 11.82 10.21
CA GLU A 228 -36.99 11.96 10.66
C GLU A 228 -37.98 11.79 9.51
N LEU A 229 -37.65 12.27 8.32
CA LEU A 229 -38.48 12.08 7.13
C LEU A 229 -38.59 10.59 6.74
N ILE A 230 -37.49 9.84 6.80
CA ILE A 230 -37.50 8.39 6.58
C ILE A 230 -38.30 7.68 7.68
N ARG A 231 -38.09 8.05 8.94
CA ARG A 231 -38.76 7.45 10.11
C ARG A 231 -40.28 7.60 10.08
N GLN A 232 -40.78 8.70 9.51
CA GLN A 232 -42.22 8.91 9.30
C GLN A 232 -42.84 7.94 8.30
N GLY A 233 -42.01 7.29 7.47
CA GLY A 233 -42.39 6.28 6.51
C GLY A 233 -42.61 4.88 7.06
N ILE A 234 -42.21 4.63 8.31
CA ILE A 234 -42.41 3.33 8.95
C ILE A 234 -43.90 3.08 9.15
N LEU A 235 -44.39 1.91 8.72
CA LEU A 235 -45.80 1.56 8.83
C LEU A 235 -46.24 1.55 10.29
N LYS A 236 -47.51 1.85 10.56
CA LYS A 236 -48.09 1.81 11.91
C LYS A 236 -49.11 0.68 12.00
N ASN A 237 -49.12 0.00 13.14
CA ASN A 237 -50.13 -1.00 13.45
C ASN A 237 -51.50 -0.35 13.76
N GLU A 238 -52.51 -1.19 14.00
CA GLU A 238 -53.88 -0.77 14.30
C GLU A 238 -53.98 0.16 15.52
N ASN A 239 -52.99 0.11 16.42
CA ASN A 239 -52.91 0.95 17.62
C ASN A 239 -52.13 2.26 17.39
N GLY A 240 -51.71 2.54 16.15
CA GLY A 240 -50.94 3.73 15.78
C GLY A 240 -49.48 3.69 16.21
N ILE A 241 -48.97 2.53 16.65
CA ILE A 241 -47.58 2.33 17.05
C ILE A 241 -46.77 1.94 15.80
N PRO A 242 -45.59 2.54 15.56
CA PRO A 242 -44.70 2.14 14.47
C PRO A 242 -44.35 0.65 14.54
N GLU A 243 -44.40 -0.01 13.40
CA GLU A 243 -43.94 -1.38 13.21
C GLU A 243 -42.41 -1.46 13.32
N ASP A 244 -41.90 -2.64 13.64
CA ASP A 244 -40.46 -2.88 13.72
C ASP A 244 -39.92 -3.24 12.33
N GLU A 245 -39.47 -2.23 11.59
CA GLU A 245 -38.97 -2.35 10.22
C GLU A 245 -37.45 -2.14 10.16
N GLU A 246 -36.71 -3.25 10.29
CA GLU A 246 -35.24 -3.23 10.37
C GLU A 246 -34.58 -2.58 9.13
N ASN A 247 -35.17 -2.70 7.95
CA ASN A 247 -34.68 -2.08 6.72
C ASN A 247 -34.77 -0.54 6.74
N PHE A 248 -35.79 0.03 7.40
CA PHE A 248 -35.90 1.48 7.61
C PHE A 248 -34.90 1.96 8.67
N GLU A 249 -34.70 1.20 9.74
CA GLU A 249 -33.66 1.50 10.73
C GLU A 249 -32.26 1.41 10.12
N GLU A 250 -32.02 0.45 9.22
CA GLU A 250 -30.79 0.35 8.43
C GLU A 250 -30.62 1.57 7.49
N ALA A 251 -31.69 2.02 6.83
CA ALA A 251 -31.67 3.24 6.02
C ALA A 251 -31.27 4.47 6.82
N ILE A 252 -31.87 4.66 8.01
CA ILE A 252 -31.61 5.78 8.92
C ILE A 252 -30.15 5.79 9.39
N LYS A 253 -29.61 4.61 9.77
CA LYS A 253 -28.21 4.46 10.17
C LYS A 253 -27.25 4.81 9.04
N ASN A 254 -27.58 4.40 7.81
CA ASN A 254 -26.73 4.61 6.64
C ASN A 254 -26.85 6.00 5.99
N VAL A 255 -27.74 6.89 6.45
CA VAL A 255 -27.85 8.27 5.91
C VAL A 255 -26.50 9.01 5.85
N ASN A 256 -25.63 8.81 6.85
CA ASN A 256 -24.34 9.52 6.87
C ASN A 256 -23.38 9.07 5.76
N THR A 257 -23.40 7.78 5.43
CA THR A 257 -22.49 7.16 4.45
C THR A 257 -23.10 7.12 3.05
N ALA A 258 -24.42 7.09 2.95
CA ALA A 258 -25.15 6.99 1.69
C ALA A 258 -25.28 8.32 0.93
N LEU A 259 -25.27 9.45 1.66
CA LEU A 259 -25.41 10.79 1.09
C LEU A 259 -24.06 11.47 0.80
N ASN A 260 -23.02 10.68 0.58
CA ASN A 260 -21.74 11.21 0.16
C ASN A 260 -21.80 11.63 -1.30
N THR A 261 -21.11 12.74 -1.60
CA THR A 261 -21.02 13.24 -2.97
C THR A 261 -20.15 12.31 -3.80
N THR A 262 -20.63 11.93 -4.98
CA THR A 262 -19.84 11.24 -6.00
C THR A 262 -18.88 12.26 -6.61
N GLU A 263 -17.63 12.22 -6.15
CA GLU A 263 -16.53 13.07 -6.58
C GLU A 263 -15.27 12.26 -6.86
N ILE A 264 -14.36 12.84 -7.66
CA ILE A 264 -13.08 12.22 -7.97
C ILE A 264 -12.15 12.47 -6.79
N PRO A 265 -11.57 11.43 -6.16
CA PRO A 265 -10.63 11.64 -5.06
C PRO A 265 -9.41 12.43 -5.54
N ARG A 266 -8.88 13.32 -4.70
CA ARG A 266 -7.72 14.16 -5.02
C ARG A 266 -6.52 13.37 -5.55
N CYS A 267 -6.22 12.21 -4.98
CA CYS A 267 -5.12 11.36 -5.46
C CYS A 267 -5.32 10.90 -6.92
N ILE A 268 -6.56 10.71 -7.35
CA ILE A 268 -6.89 10.34 -8.74
C ILE A 268 -6.77 11.57 -9.65
N GLU A 269 -7.16 12.75 -9.17
CA GLU A 269 -6.93 14.00 -9.91
C GLU A 269 -5.43 14.25 -10.11
N GLU A 270 -4.61 14.00 -9.09
CA GLU A 270 -3.14 14.08 -9.18
C GLU A 270 -2.60 13.10 -10.24
N ILE A 271 -3.09 11.85 -10.27
CA ILE A 271 -2.75 10.86 -11.32
C ILE A 271 -3.18 11.35 -12.70
N PHE A 272 -4.39 11.89 -12.85
CA PHE A 272 -4.87 12.40 -14.14
C PHE A 272 -4.07 13.59 -14.65
N ASN A 273 -3.57 14.43 -13.74
CA ASN A 273 -2.80 15.62 -14.08
C ASN A 273 -1.28 15.36 -14.12
N ASP A 274 -0.86 14.12 -13.88
CA ASP A 274 0.53 13.71 -13.96
C ASP A 274 1.03 13.71 -15.41
N ASP A 275 2.30 14.09 -15.60
CA ASP A 275 2.94 14.09 -16.92
C ASP A 275 2.90 12.71 -17.58
N CYS A 276 3.08 11.64 -16.80
CA CYS A 276 3.01 10.27 -17.29
C CYS A 276 1.60 9.88 -17.78
N CYS A 277 0.55 10.55 -17.32
CA CYS A 277 -0.82 10.35 -17.83
C CYS A 277 -1.10 11.23 -19.05
N ILE A 278 -0.63 12.49 -19.03
CA ILE A 278 -0.89 13.47 -20.09
C ILE A 278 -0.11 13.13 -21.36
N ASN A 279 1.18 12.85 -21.23
CA ASN A 279 2.12 12.71 -22.32
C ASN A 279 2.50 11.23 -22.50
N LEU A 280 1.56 10.44 -23.01
CA LEU A 280 1.80 9.03 -23.30
C LEU A 280 2.78 8.85 -24.47
N THR A 281 3.64 7.83 -24.35
CA THR A 281 4.59 7.40 -25.36
C THR A 281 4.48 5.89 -25.61
N GLU A 282 5.19 5.39 -26.62
CA GLU A 282 5.27 3.94 -26.88
C GLU A 282 5.87 3.16 -25.68
N GLN A 283 6.64 3.82 -24.82
CA GLN A 283 7.24 3.23 -23.63
C GLN A 283 6.32 3.31 -22.40
N SER A 284 5.19 4.01 -22.47
CA SER A 284 4.28 4.17 -21.33
C SER A 284 3.75 2.82 -20.82
N PRO A 285 3.85 2.53 -19.51
CA PRO A 285 3.27 1.34 -18.89
C PRO A 285 1.75 1.25 -19.03
N SER A 286 1.21 0.03 -18.98
CA SER A 286 -0.25 -0.22 -19.07
C SER A 286 -1.06 0.57 -18.04
N PHE A 287 -0.53 0.76 -16.82
CA PHE A 287 -1.16 1.57 -15.77
C PHE A 287 -1.50 2.99 -16.26
N TRP A 288 -0.53 3.69 -16.86
CA TRP A 288 -0.73 5.07 -17.30
C TRP A 288 -1.65 5.18 -18.52
N ILE A 289 -1.59 4.20 -19.43
CA ILE A 289 -2.52 4.11 -20.56
C ILE A 289 -3.96 3.92 -20.07
N LEU A 290 -4.18 3.02 -19.11
CA LEU A 290 -5.49 2.80 -18.50
C LEU A 290 -5.97 3.99 -17.65
N ALA A 291 -5.08 4.63 -16.88
CA ALA A 291 -5.41 5.85 -16.15
C ALA A 291 -5.85 6.97 -17.11
N ARG A 292 -5.18 7.10 -18.26
CA ARG A 292 -5.57 8.04 -19.33
C ARG A 292 -6.90 7.66 -19.96
N ALA A 293 -7.18 6.37 -20.18
CA ALA A 293 -8.46 5.89 -20.68
C ALA A 293 -9.61 6.20 -19.69
N VAL A 294 -9.39 6.04 -18.38
CA VAL A 294 -10.36 6.45 -17.36
C VAL A 294 -10.54 7.97 -17.37
N LYS A 295 -9.48 8.76 -17.53
CA LYS A 295 -9.57 10.22 -17.66
C LYS A 295 -10.44 10.63 -18.86
N GLU A 296 -10.29 9.97 -20.00
CA GLU A 296 -11.14 10.18 -21.18
C GLU A 296 -12.59 9.75 -20.92
N PHE A 297 -12.83 8.61 -20.27
CA PHE A 297 -14.17 8.20 -19.84
C PHE A 297 -14.82 9.26 -18.95
N VAL A 298 -14.11 9.76 -17.95
CA VAL A 298 -14.60 10.79 -17.02
C VAL A 298 -15.05 12.04 -17.78
N ALA A 299 -14.29 12.47 -18.79
CA ALA A 299 -14.63 13.64 -19.59
C ALA A 299 -15.83 13.42 -20.54
N ASN A 300 -16.11 12.17 -20.90
CA ASN A 300 -17.14 11.80 -21.87
C ASN A 300 -18.30 11.05 -21.20
N GLU A 301 -18.33 9.73 -21.26
CA GLU A 301 -19.45 8.89 -20.80
C GLU A 301 -19.69 8.98 -19.28
N GLY A 302 -18.63 9.23 -18.51
CA GLY A 302 -18.62 9.35 -17.06
C GLY A 302 -19.18 10.68 -16.53
N GLN A 303 -19.32 11.70 -17.38
CA GLN A 303 -19.90 13.01 -17.03
C GLN A 303 -19.28 13.62 -15.75
N GLY A 304 -17.95 13.61 -15.66
CA GLY A 304 -17.18 14.10 -14.51
C GLY A 304 -17.13 13.12 -13.33
N SER A 305 -17.54 11.87 -13.51
CA SER A 305 -17.47 10.81 -12.49
C SER A 305 -16.69 9.59 -12.99
N LEU A 306 -16.05 8.89 -12.07
CA LEU A 306 -15.35 7.63 -12.36
C LEU A 306 -16.33 6.53 -12.80
N PRO A 307 -15.85 5.44 -13.44
CA PRO A 307 -16.64 4.24 -13.69
C PRO A 307 -17.35 3.72 -12.43
N VAL A 308 -18.57 3.21 -12.57
CA VAL A 308 -19.29 2.62 -11.44
C VAL A 308 -18.58 1.36 -10.94
N ARG A 309 -18.37 1.24 -9.64
CA ARG A 309 -17.67 0.08 -9.03
C ARG A 309 -18.38 -1.25 -9.31
N GLY A 310 -19.71 -1.24 -9.29
CA GLY A 310 -20.55 -2.40 -9.60
C GLY A 310 -20.90 -3.30 -8.42
N THR A 311 -20.48 -2.93 -7.20
CA THR A 311 -20.79 -3.63 -5.96
C THR A 311 -21.62 -2.74 -5.04
N ILE A 312 -22.46 -3.37 -4.22
CA ILE A 312 -23.23 -2.73 -3.15
C ILE A 312 -23.09 -3.58 -1.88
N PRO A 313 -23.21 -2.98 -0.68
CA PRO A 313 -23.13 -3.71 0.58
C PRO A 313 -24.30 -4.69 0.73
N ASP A 314 -24.15 -5.65 1.63
CA ASP A 314 -25.28 -6.49 2.06
C ASP A 314 -26.31 -5.65 2.82
N MET A 315 -27.57 -6.09 2.83
CA MET A 315 -28.67 -5.40 3.50
C MET A 315 -29.90 -6.27 3.73
N ILE A 316 -30.75 -5.83 4.64
CA ILE A 316 -32.03 -6.46 4.92
C ILE A 316 -32.99 -6.19 3.76
N ALA A 317 -33.21 -7.22 2.94
CA ALA A 317 -34.12 -7.18 1.80
C ALA A 317 -34.58 -8.58 1.37
N ASP A 318 -35.65 -8.64 0.59
CA ASP A 318 -36.00 -9.85 -0.14
C ASP A 318 -34.89 -10.20 -1.15
N SER A 319 -34.56 -11.49 -1.27
CA SER A 319 -33.46 -11.96 -2.12
C SER A 319 -33.62 -11.51 -3.57
N ASN A 320 -34.84 -11.48 -4.12
CA ASN A 320 -35.06 -11.06 -5.50
C ASN A 320 -34.89 -9.54 -5.64
N LYS A 321 -35.36 -8.74 -4.66
CA LYS A 321 -35.19 -7.27 -4.67
C LYS A 321 -33.71 -6.90 -4.57
N PHE A 322 -32.97 -7.56 -3.68
CA PHE A 322 -31.53 -7.37 -3.53
C PHE A 322 -30.76 -7.75 -4.81
N ILE A 323 -31.02 -8.94 -5.37
CA ILE A 323 -30.35 -9.39 -6.61
C ILE A 323 -30.67 -8.46 -7.79
N LYS A 324 -31.93 -8.00 -7.92
CA LYS A 324 -32.31 -7.04 -8.96
C LYS A 324 -31.53 -5.73 -8.82
N LEU A 325 -31.47 -5.16 -7.62
CA LEU A 325 -30.71 -3.93 -7.36
C LEU A 325 -29.22 -4.15 -7.63
N GLN A 326 -28.63 -5.23 -7.14
CA GLN A 326 -27.23 -5.58 -7.38
C GLN A 326 -26.91 -5.70 -8.87
N ASN A 327 -27.81 -6.30 -9.66
CA ASN A 327 -27.64 -6.43 -11.11
C ASN A 327 -27.65 -5.07 -11.83
N VAL A 328 -28.43 -4.09 -11.36
CA VAL A 328 -28.42 -2.73 -11.93
C VAL A 328 -27.02 -2.12 -11.86
N TYR A 329 -26.34 -2.22 -10.70
CA TYR A 329 -24.96 -1.73 -10.55
C TYR A 329 -23.96 -2.57 -11.36
N ARG A 330 -24.09 -3.90 -11.36
CA ARG A 330 -23.20 -4.80 -12.13
C ARG A 330 -23.25 -4.54 -13.63
N GLU A 331 -24.44 -4.40 -14.19
CA GLU A 331 -24.61 -4.12 -15.62
C GLU A 331 -24.12 -2.71 -15.99
N LYS A 332 -24.33 -1.72 -15.11
CA LYS A 332 -23.75 -0.40 -15.29
C LYS A 332 -22.22 -0.42 -15.27
N ALA A 333 -21.61 -1.14 -14.32
CA ALA A 333 -20.16 -1.31 -14.27
C ALA A 333 -19.60 -1.98 -15.53
N LYS A 334 -20.27 -3.02 -16.05
CA LYS A 334 -19.89 -3.65 -17.33
C LYS A 334 -19.92 -2.66 -18.50
N LYS A 335 -20.97 -1.82 -18.58
CA LYS A 335 -21.07 -0.77 -19.62
C LYS A 335 -19.93 0.24 -19.50
N ASP A 336 -19.61 0.67 -18.28
CA ASP A 336 -18.54 1.64 -18.05
C ASP A 336 -17.15 1.04 -18.37
N ILE A 337 -16.91 -0.21 -17.97
CA ILE A 337 -15.68 -0.96 -18.32
C ILE A 337 -15.52 -1.05 -19.84
N ALA A 338 -16.59 -1.36 -20.58
CA ALA A 338 -16.55 -1.41 -22.04
C ALA A 338 -16.22 -0.05 -22.66
N ALA A 339 -16.76 1.04 -22.12
CA ALA A 339 -16.46 2.40 -22.57
C ALA A 339 -14.98 2.77 -22.32
N VAL A 340 -14.45 2.48 -21.12
CA VAL A 340 -13.02 2.66 -20.81
C VAL A 340 -12.15 1.81 -21.73
N GLY A 341 -12.55 0.56 -22.00
CA GLY A 341 -11.85 -0.34 -22.93
C GLY A 341 -11.77 0.22 -24.35
N ASN A 342 -12.83 0.87 -24.84
CA ASN A 342 -12.80 1.54 -26.15
C ASN A 342 -11.80 2.71 -26.18
N HIS A 343 -11.70 3.49 -25.10
CA HIS A 343 -10.69 4.55 -24.99
C HIS A 343 -9.27 3.97 -24.93
N ALA A 344 -9.06 2.92 -24.13
CA ALA A 344 -7.78 2.24 -24.05
C ALA A 344 -7.34 1.69 -25.42
N ALA A 345 -8.24 1.05 -26.17
CA ALA A 345 -7.96 0.54 -27.51
C ALA A 345 -7.55 1.65 -28.50
N LYS A 346 -8.22 2.80 -28.47
CA LYS A 346 -7.85 3.97 -29.30
C LYS A 346 -6.47 4.51 -28.92
N LEU A 347 -6.16 4.58 -27.62
CA LEU A 347 -4.85 5.02 -27.15
C LEU A 347 -3.75 4.06 -27.60
N LEU A 348 -3.95 2.75 -27.45
CA LEU A 348 -3.00 1.73 -27.92
C LEU A 348 -2.73 1.84 -29.42
N GLN A 349 -3.77 2.02 -30.24
CA GLN A 349 -3.62 2.25 -31.68
C GLN A 349 -2.79 3.49 -32.00
N THR A 350 -3.02 4.58 -31.27
CA THR A 350 -2.26 5.85 -31.45
C THR A 350 -0.80 5.69 -31.05
N LEU A 351 -0.51 4.85 -30.05
CA LEU A 351 0.83 4.54 -29.56
C LEU A 351 1.51 3.40 -30.32
N GLY A 352 0.91 2.87 -31.39
CA GLY A 352 1.46 1.74 -32.14
C GLY A 352 1.54 0.42 -31.35
N LYS A 353 0.81 0.30 -30.24
CA LYS A 353 0.75 -0.92 -29.42
C LYS A 353 -0.36 -1.86 -29.89
N ALA A 354 -0.15 -3.15 -29.72
CA ALA A 354 -1.17 -4.16 -30.00
C ALA A 354 -2.40 -3.93 -29.10
N PRO A 355 -3.64 -3.94 -29.64
CA PRO A 355 -4.85 -3.79 -28.83
C PRO A 355 -4.98 -4.81 -27.70
N GLU A 356 -4.39 -5.99 -27.88
CA GLU A 356 -4.42 -7.11 -26.93
C GLU A 356 -3.34 -7.00 -25.84
N SER A 357 -2.51 -5.93 -25.83
CA SER A 357 -1.45 -5.77 -24.83
C SER A 357 -1.96 -5.49 -23.42
N ILE A 358 -3.24 -5.18 -23.28
CA ILE A 358 -3.92 -4.98 -22.00
C ILE A 358 -5.04 -6.00 -21.92
N SER A 359 -4.97 -6.88 -20.93
CA SER A 359 -5.97 -7.93 -20.76
C SER A 359 -7.32 -7.37 -20.26
N GLU A 360 -8.42 -8.07 -20.58
CA GLU A 360 -9.74 -7.72 -20.01
C GLU A 360 -9.73 -7.78 -18.47
N ARG A 361 -8.91 -8.67 -17.91
CA ARG A 361 -8.69 -8.80 -16.46
C ARG A 361 -8.10 -7.51 -15.87
N GLU A 362 -7.02 -6.99 -16.46
CA GLU A 362 -6.40 -5.72 -16.04
C GLU A 362 -7.35 -4.54 -16.15
N LEU A 363 -8.07 -4.45 -17.28
CA LEU A 363 -9.05 -3.38 -17.51
C LEU A 363 -10.14 -3.40 -16.44
N LYS A 364 -10.74 -4.57 -16.18
CA LYS A 364 -11.77 -4.74 -15.16
C LYS A 364 -11.23 -4.40 -13.78
N LEU A 365 -10.03 -4.89 -13.44
CA LEU A 365 -9.40 -4.65 -12.15
C LEU A 365 -9.18 -3.15 -11.91
N LEU A 366 -8.67 -2.43 -12.92
CA LEU A 366 -8.45 -1.00 -12.83
C LEU A 366 -9.75 -0.20 -12.72
N CYS A 367 -10.78 -0.56 -13.49
CA CYS A 367 -12.07 0.12 -13.40
C CYS A 367 -12.74 -0.10 -12.03
N SER A 368 -12.71 -1.32 -11.50
CA SER A 368 -13.25 -1.62 -10.17
C SER A 368 -12.50 -0.91 -9.04
N ASN A 369 -11.23 -0.54 -9.26
CA ASN A 369 -10.39 0.17 -8.31
C ASN A 369 -10.07 1.62 -8.74
N SER A 370 -10.84 2.20 -9.66
CA SER A 370 -10.48 3.51 -10.25
C SER A 370 -10.43 4.65 -9.24
N ALA A 371 -11.19 4.54 -8.14
CA ALA A 371 -11.17 5.49 -7.03
C ALA A 371 -10.02 5.26 -6.04
N PHE A 372 -9.29 4.16 -6.18
CA PHE A 372 -8.31 3.67 -5.21
C PHE A 372 -6.90 3.53 -5.78
N LEU A 373 -6.68 3.96 -7.02
CA LEU A 373 -5.36 3.95 -7.62
C LEU A 373 -4.37 4.76 -6.78
N ARG A 374 -3.13 4.28 -6.71
CA ARG A 374 -2.04 4.95 -6.00
C ARG A 374 -0.78 4.93 -6.86
N VAL A 375 -0.02 6.01 -6.75
CA VAL A 375 1.32 6.12 -7.33
C VAL A 375 2.25 6.60 -6.23
N ILE A 376 3.32 5.84 -6.00
CA ILE A 376 4.35 6.17 -5.01
C ILE A 376 5.65 6.40 -5.77
N ARG A 377 6.29 7.54 -5.55
CA ARG A 377 7.61 7.87 -6.11
C ARG A 377 8.54 8.19 -4.95
N CYS A 378 9.54 7.35 -4.74
CA CYS A 378 10.55 7.59 -3.71
C CYS A 378 11.71 8.38 -4.29
N ARG A 379 12.35 9.18 -3.46
CA ARG A 379 13.59 9.86 -3.81
C ARG A 379 14.74 8.85 -3.90
N SER A 380 15.71 9.13 -4.75
CA SER A 380 16.94 8.35 -4.80
C SER A 380 17.74 8.53 -3.51
N LEU A 381 18.59 7.56 -3.18
CA LEU A 381 19.47 7.68 -2.02
C LEU A 381 20.52 8.79 -2.23
N SER A 382 20.94 9.04 -3.48
CA SER A 382 21.84 10.14 -3.81
C SER A 382 21.25 11.51 -3.49
N GLU A 383 19.95 11.70 -3.70
CA GLU A 383 19.27 12.96 -3.38
C GLU A 383 19.16 13.18 -1.86
N GLU A 384 18.96 12.12 -1.08
CA GLU A 384 18.92 12.19 0.38
C GLU A 384 20.28 12.58 0.98
N TYR A 385 21.39 12.07 0.42
CA TYR A 385 22.75 12.36 0.90
C TYR A 385 23.37 13.61 0.26
N GLY A 386 22.76 14.16 -0.79
CA GLY A 386 23.27 15.33 -1.48
C GLY A 386 23.14 16.61 -0.63
N LEU A 387 24.24 17.36 -0.51
CA LEU A 387 24.34 18.58 0.32
C LEU A 387 23.32 19.67 -0.02
N ASN A 388 22.83 19.69 -1.26
CA ASN A 388 21.86 20.68 -1.75
C ASN A 388 20.45 20.09 -1.90
N THR A 389 20.28 18.78 -1.75
CA THR A 389 19.04 18.07 -2.04
C THR A 389 18.42 17.45 -0.80
N PHE A 390 19.14 17.26 0.30
CA PHE A 390 18.57 16.69 1.52
C PHE A 390 17.38 17.50 2.06
N ASN A 391 16.32 16.84 2.54
CA ASN A 391 15.09 17.50 2.97
C ASN A 391 15.24 18.15 4.36
N LYS A 392 15.71 19.40 4.40
CA LYS A 392 15.90 20.19 5.63
C LYS A 392 14.61 20.40 6.42
N ASP A 393 13.49 20.60 5.72
CA ASP A 393 12.24 21.01 6.35
C ASP A 393 11.61 19.85 7.14
N GLU A 394 11.61 18.65 6.56
CA GLU A 394 11.15 17.44 7.24
C GLU A 394 11.99 17.15 8.49
N ILE A 395 13.31 17.34 8.38
CA ILE A 395 14.27 17.09 9.46
C ILE A 395 14.03 18.00 10.67
N ASN A 396 13.78 19.29 10.44
CA ASN A 396 13.62 20.26 11.52
C ASN A 396 12.32 20.07 12.31
N SER A 397 11.30 19.43 11.73
CA SER A 397 10.01 19.23 12.37
C SER A 397 10.01 18.11 13.43
N GLN A 398 10.93 17.13 13.34
CA GLN A 398 10.91 15.89 14.12
C GLN A 398 12.28 15.56 14.74
N MET A 399 12.72 16.40 15.68
CA MET A 399 14.07 16.41 16.29
C MET A 399 14.53 15.14 17.02
N GLN A 400 13.70 14.12 17.23
CA GLN A 400 14.12 12.87 17.91
C GLN A 400 14.47 11.74 16.95
N VAL A 401 13.78 11.62 15.82
CA VAL A 401 13.95 10.47 14.93
C VAL A 401 15.07 10.70 13.93
N VAL A 402 15.18 11.91 13.37
CA VAL A 402 16.35 12.27 12.54
C VAL A 402 17.64 12.26 13.35
N PHE A 403 17.57 12.60 14.63
CA PHE A 403 18.67 12.45 15.55
C PHE A 403 19.16 10.99 15.66
N ILE A 404 18.24 10.02 15.73
CA ILE A 404 18.59 8.59 15.74
C ILE A 404 19.25 8.19 14.40
N ILE A 405 18.74 8.66 13.26
CA ILE A 405 19.35 8.42 11.94
C ILE A 405 20.77 8.98 11.89
N LEU A 406 20.95 10.25 12.28
CA LEU A 406 22.24 10.95 12.24
C LEU A 406 23.26 10.28 13.17
N GLN A 407 22.84 9.83 14.36
CA GLN A 407 23.70 9.01 15.21
C GLN A 407 24.11 7.70 14.51
N ILE A 408 23.17 6.98 13.91
CA ILE A 408 23.46 5.72 13.21
C ILE A 408 24.45 5.92 12.04
N LEU A 409 24.29 6.98 11.25
CA LEU A 409 25.14 7.25 10.08
C LEU A 409 26.55 7.73 10.48
N GLN A 410 26.67 8.59 11.49
CA GLN A 410 27.97 9.16 11.92
C GLN A 410 28.93 8.12 12.54
N PHE A 411 28.41 7.02 13.08
CA PHE A 411 29.24 6.04 13.76
C PHE A 411 30.10 5.16 12.83
N LYS A 412 29.79 5.06 11.52
CA LYS A 412 30.55 4.22 10.60
C LYS A 412 31.86 4.84 10.10
N HIS A 413 32.05 6.15 10.29
CA HIS A 413 33.24 6.87 9.84
C HIS A 413 34.42 6.86 10.82
N VAL A 414 34.25 6.34 12.05
CA VAL A 414 35.31 6.30 13.05
C VAL A 414 35.65 4.85 13.36
N GLY A 415 36.60 4.29 12.61
CA GLY A 415 37.16 2.97 12.88
C GLY A 415 37.67 2.84 14.31
N ASN A 416 37.65 1.61 14.83
CA ASN A 416 38.15 1.16 16.15
C ASN A 416 38.99 2.18 16.93
N PHE A 417 38.36 3.12 17.64
CA PHE A 417 39.05 4.00 18.58
C PHE A 417 38.16 4.36 19.78
N LEU A 418 38.52 3.79 20.94
CA LEU A 418 38.30 4.25 22.31
C LEU A 418 36.99 5.02 22.61
N SER A 419 36.01 4.27 23.14
CA SER A 419 34.66 4.67 23.56
C SER A 419 34.53 5.88 24.51
N LEU A 420 35.61 6.36 25.14
CA LEU A 420 35.56 7.42 26.16
C LEU A 420 35.79 8.84 25.62
N LEU A 421 36.73 9.03 24.69
CA LEU A 421 37.01 10.36 24.10
C LEU A 421 35.89 10.79 23.12
N TYR A 422 35.26 9.79 22.51
CA TYR A 422 34.15 9.91 21.55
C TYR A 422 32.87 10.49 22.18
N TRP A 423 32.63 10.21 23.46
CA TRP A 423 31.48 10.72 24.21
C TRP A 423 31.51 12.23 24.41
N GLU A 424 32.69 12.84 24.56
CA GLU A 424 32.79 14.29 24.75
C GLU A 424 32.48 15.06 23.45
N VAL A 425 32.87 14.53 22.29
CA VAL A 425 32.53 15.10 20.98
C VAL A 425 31.04 14.99 20.72
N LEU A 426 30.45 13.81 20.98
CA LEU A 426 29.01 13.59 20.88
C LEU A 426 28.22 14.50 21.82
N LYS A 427 28.63 14.63 23.09
CA LYS A 427 28.06 15.60 24.03
C LYS A 427 28.11 17.04 23.49
N GLY A 428 29.20 17.44 22.85
CA GLY A 428 29.34 18.75 22.23
C GLY A 428 28.33 18.99 21.11
N ILE A 429 28.13 18.01 20.22
CA ILE A 429 27.13 18.05 19.14
C ILE A 429 25.70 18.02 19.71
N PHE A 430 25.45 17.23 20.75
CA PHE A 430 24.16 17.17 21.45
C PHE A 430 23.81 18.46 22.19
N LEU A 431 24.82 19.16 22.74
CA LEU A 431 24.65 20.49 23.31
C LEU A 431 24.31 21.52 22.22
N LEU A 432 24.96 21.42 21.06
CA LEU A 432 24.74 22.33 19.93
C LEU A 432 23.34 22.18 19.31
N LEU A 433 22.79 20.96 19.32
CA LEU A 433 21.47 20.64 18.77
C LEU A 433 20.32 20.68 19.80
N GLY A 434 20.62 20.80 21.10
CA GLY A 434 19.62 20.93 22.17
C GLY A 434 18.87 19.65 22.56
N VAL A 435 19.42 18.45 22.32
CA VAL A 435 18.70 17.15 22.38
C VAL A 435 19.25 16.18 23.45
N LEU A 436 19.78 16.67 24.56
CA LEU A 436 20.47 15.84 25.58
C LEU A 436 19.61 14.75 26.25
N SER A 437 18.27 14.80 26.19
CA SER A 437 17.40 13.94 27.00
C SER A 437 17.27 12.48 26.51
N GLY A 438 17.60 12.16 25.25
CA GLY A 438 17.51 10.80 24.70
C GLY A 438 18.83 10.03 24.58
N ALA A 439 19.97 10.71 24.69
CA ALA A 439 21.27 10.14 24.38
C ALA A 439 21.81 9.14 25.42
N SER A 440 21.35 9.22 26.67
CA SER A 440 21.87 8.39 27.78
C SER A 440 21.41 6.92 27.75
N GLN A 441 20.37 6.58 26.98
CA GLN A 441 19.79 5.23 26.92
C GLN A 441 20.28 4.39 25.73
N ILE A 442 20.84 5.01 24.68
CA ILE A 442 21.24 4.32 23.43
C ILE A 442 22.65 3.71 23.53
N VAL A 443 23.51 4.24 24.40
CA VAL A 443 24.94 3.89 24.50
C VAL A 443 25.23 2.44 24.94
N PRO A 444 24.48 1.79 25.85
CA PRO A 444 24.78 0.40 26.23
C PRO A 444 24.42 -0.64 25.16
N ALA A 445 23.57 -0.31 24.17
CA ALA A 445 23.05 -1.25 23.18
C ALA A 445 23.87 -1.27 21.87
N TYR A 446 25.03 -0.62 21.85
CA TYR A 446 25.71 -0.22 20.63
C TYR A 446 26.46 -1.35 19.88
N ASN A 447 26.77 -2.45 20.56
CA ASN A 447 27.57 -3.54 19.96
C ASN A 447 26.87 -4.90 19.89
N ASP A 448 25.70 -5.06 20.50
CA ASP A 448 25.02 -6.34 20.48
C ASP A 448 23.83 -6.27 19.52
N GLN A 449 23.85 -7.12 18.50
CA GLN A 449 22.61 -7.58 17.88
C GLN A 449 21.87 -8.46 18.91
N LEU A 450 21.31 -7.82 19.95
CA LEU A 450 20.62 -8.49 21.05
C LEU A 450 19.36 -9.19 20.53
N PRO A 451 19.21 -10.51 20.62
CA PRO A 451 18.00 -11.21 20.20
C PRO A 451 16.87 -10.84 21.18
N SER A 452 16.14 -9.78 20.88
CA SER A 452 14.96 -9.37 21.66
C SER A 452 13.74 -9.36 20.76
N ALA A 453 12.57 -9.64 21.32
CA ALA A 453 11.27 -9.68 20.62
C ALA A 453 10.95 -8.42 19.78
N LEU A 454 11.72 -7.34 19.95
CA LEU A 454 11.70 -6.11 19.15
C LEU A 454 12.22 -6.28 17.72
N PHE A 455 13.01 -7.32 17.44
CA PHE A 455 13.50 -7.66 16.10
C PHE A 455 12.33 -8.06 15.16
N LEU A 456 11.29 -8.70 15.69
CA LEU A 456 10.21 -9.29 14.88
C LEU A 456 9.30 -8.26 14.18
N SER A 457 9.09 -7.08 14.76
CA SER A 457 8.19 -6.06 14.20
C SER A 457 8.78 -5.40 12.95
N LEU A 458 10.05 -5.00 12.98
CA LEU A 458 10.77 -4.43 11.82
C LEU A 458 10.86 -5.44 10.67
N ILE A 459 11.13 -6.70 11.01
CA ILE A 459 11.34 -7.77 10.04
C ILE A 459 10.03 -8.13 9.33
N GLY A 460 8.95 -8.29 10.08
CA GLY A 460 7.62 -8.50 9.49
C GLY A 460 7.21 -7.35 8.58
N ALA A 461 7.49 -6.11 8.98
CA ALA A 461 7.24 -4.94 8.15
C ALA A 461 8.05 -4.99 6.85
N ALA A 462 9.36 -5.24 6.90
CA ALA A 462 10.22 -5.31 5.73
C ALA A 462 9.78 -6.37 4.72
N ALA A 463 9.50 -7.59 5.19
CA ALA A 463 9.01 -8.66 4.31
C ALA A 463 7.66 -8.30 3.66
N GLN A 464 6.75 -7.70 4.43
CA GLN A 464 5.47 -7.29 3.88
C GLN A 464 5.64 -6.20 2.81
N GLU A 465 6.55 -5.25 2.99
CA GLU A 465 6.82 -4.22 1.97
C GLU A 465 7.40 -4.83 0.68
N VAL A 466 8.25 -5.87 0.79
CA VAL A 466 8.70 -6.64 -0.38
C VAL A 466 7.52 -7.32 -1.08
N ILE A 467 6.61 -7.96 -0.34
CA ILE A 467 5.41 -8.59 -0.91
C ILE A 467 4.54 -7.57 -1.63
N LYS A 468 4.34 -6.37 -1.07
CA LYS A 468 3.59 -5.29 -1.72
C LYS A 468 4.20 -4.90 -3.07
N VAL A 469 5.53 -4.73 -3.09
CA VAL A 469 6.25 -4.37 -4.32
C VAL A 469 6.12 -5.46 -5.39
N ILE A 470 6.27 -6.72 -5.00
CA ILE A 470 6.20 -7.87 -5.92
C ILE A 470 4.79 -8.05 -6.48
N THR A 471 3.79 -7.99 -5.61
CA THR A 471 2.39 -8.26 -6.00
C THR A 471 1.73 -7.06 -6.69
N GLY A 472 2.27 -5.85 -6.53
CA GLY A 472 1.61 -4.63 -6.97
C GLY A 472 0.30 -4.35 -6.22
N GLN A 473 0.17 -4.90 -5.00
CA GLN A 473 -1.00 -4.76 -4.14
C GLN A 473 -0.64 -4.08 -2.82
N PHE A 474 -1.63 -3.40 -2.23
CA PHE A 474 -1.48 -2.52 -1.06
C PHE A 474 -0.48 -1.36 -1.31
N VAL A 475 -0.47 -0.40 -0.40
CA VAL A 475 0.37 0.79 -0.50
C VAL A 475 1.63 0.60 0.33
N ILE A 476 2.80 0.78 -0.30
CA ILE A 476 4.10 0.81 0.40
C ILE A 476 4.25 2.09 1.21
N PHE A 477 5.08 2.08 2.26
CA PHE A 477 5.45 3.34 2.91
C PHE A 477 6.31 4.18 1.97
N ASN A 478 6.12 5.51 2.00
CA ASN A 478 6.93 6.40 1.19
C ASN A 478 8.22 6.76 1.93
N ASN A 479 9.34 6.27 1.41
CA ASN A 479 10.69 6.70 1.72
C ASN A 479 11.37 5.98 2.90
N THR A 480 11.30 6.51 4.14
CA THR A 480 12.05 5.98 5.31
C THR A 480 11.12 5.62 6.46
N TYR A 481 11.26 4.43 7.04
CA TYR A 481 10.55 3.99 8.24
C TYR A 481 11.54 3.73 9.37
N ILE A 482 11.25 4.25 10.56
CA ILE A 482 12.10 4.09 11.74
C ILE A 482 11.26 3.61 12.90
N TYR A 483 11.80 2.61 13.59
CA TYR A 483 11.23 2.02 14.79
C TYR A 483 12.19 2.21 15.97
N SER A 484 11.67 2.77 17.06
CA SER A 484 12.35 2.87 18.34
C SER A 484 11.78 1.81 19.26
N GLY A 485 12.60 0.80 19.52
CA GLY A 485 12.27 -0.26 20.44
C GLY A 485 12.28 0.14 21.91
N VAL A 486 13.03 1.18 22.25
CA VAL A 486 13.04 1.75 23.61
C VAL A 486 11.66 2.28 23.99
N SER A 487 11.00 2.98 23.06
CA SER A 487 9.70 3.62 23.28
C SER A 487 8.53 2.84 22.68
N GLN A 488 8.79 1.76 21.93
CA GLN A 488 7.78 1.02 21.17
C GLN A 488 7.00 1.90 20.19
N THR A 489 7.67 2.89 19.60
CA THR A 489 7.07 3.83 18.65
C THR A 489 7.74 3.73 17.29
N SER A 490 7.02 4.13 16.24
CA SER A 490 7.58 4.23 14.89
C SER A 490 7.03 5.43 14.13
N ALA A 491 7.73 5.82 13.08
CA ALA A 491 7.34 6.91 12.20
C ALA A 491 7.90 6.72 10.78
N THR A 492 7.24 7.33 9.80
CA THR A 492 7.65 7.35 8.39
C THR A 492 8.01 8.78 7.98
N PHE A 493 9.06 8.95 7.18
CA PHE A 493 9.63 10.24 6.79
C PHE A 493 9.98 10.26 5.31
N GLN A 494 9.77 11.41 4.67
CA GLN A 494 10.22 11.69 3.29
C GLN A 494 11.50 12.53 3.32
N LEU A 495 12.64 11.84 3.43
CA LEU A 495 13.99 12.42 3.63
C LEU A 495 14.64 12.93 2.34
#